data_AF-A0A0F7VNJ2-F1
#
_entry.id   AF-A0A0F7VNJ2-F1
#
_cell.length_a   1.000
_cell.length_b   1.000
_cell.length_c   1.000
_cell.angle_alpha   90.00
_cell.angle_beta   90.00
_cell.angle_gamma   90.00
#
_symmetry.space_group_name_H-M   'P 1'
#
loop_
_entity.id
_entity.type
_entity.pdbx_description
1 polymer ?
#
loop_
_entity_poly.entity_id
_entity_poly.type
_entity_poly.pdbx_seq_one_letter_code
_entity_poly.pdbx_strand_id
1 'polypeptide(L)'
;MDAVRLIVTSRRALAASGDVPQILGEVWQAQALAQAIGSRLAVSGPPELRGEALGLTELAGRGCGVLRKPRLGPGELRAAQLTELGDAHQALTRLDGLLGEIGIALVGIACAADDEGTYWQCMEAIDAADESRDRVLEMLRRLADREALLPEPEAG
;
A
#
# COMPACT_ATOMS: atom_id res chain seq x y z
N MET A 1 1.83 14.45 -7.20
CA MET A 1 2.78 13.39 -7.56
C MET A 1 2.00 12.13 -7.91
N ASP A 2 2.52 11.30 -8.82
CA ASP A 2 1.89 10.03 -9.20
C ASP A 2 2.19 8.91 -8.19
N ALA A 3 1.31 7.89 -8.17
CA ALA A 3 1.39 6.76 -7.25
C ALA A 3 2.71 5.99 -7.38
N VAL A 4 3.18 5.72 -8.59
CA VAL A 4 4.39 4.91 -8.83
C VAL A 4 5.61 5.61 -8.26
N ARG A 5 5.77 6.91 -8.47
CA ARG A 5 6.87 7.68 -7.87
C ARG A 5 6.82 7.69 -6.34
N LEU A 6 5.64 7.83 -5.75
CA LEU A 6 5.48 7.80 -4.29
C LEU A 6 5.82 6.43 -3.71
N ILE A 7 5.39 5.34 -4.38
CA ILE A 7 5.73 3.97 -3.98
C ILE A 7 7.24 3.75 -4.04
N VAL A 8 7.89 4.16 -5.14
CA VAL A 8 9.36 4.06 -5.26
C VAL A 8 10.08 4.86 -4.16
N THR A 9 9.55 6.04 -3.82
CA THR A 9 10.07 6.86 -2.72
C THR A 9 9.93 6.14 -1.38
N SER A 10 8.78 5.52 -1.11
CA SER A 10 8.57 4.72 0.10
C SER A 10 9.51 3.52 0.20
N ARG A 11 9.70 2.76 -0.89
CA ARG A 11 10.64 1.62 -0.89
C ARG A 11 12.07 2.04 -0.60
N ARG A 12 12.53 3.15 -1.20
CA ARG A 12 13.87 3.70 -0.96
C ARG A 12 14.05 4.16 0.49
N ALA A 13 13.04 4.81 1.05
CA ALA A 13 13.09 5.27 2.42
C ALA A 13 13.09 4.09 3.40
N LEU A 14 12.23 3.10 3.19
CA LEU A 14 12.24 1.85 3.97
C LEU A 14 13.60 1.15 3.94
N ALA A 15 14.21 1.03 2.75
CA ALA A 15 15.53 0.41 2.60
C ALA A 15 16.68 1.22 3.22
N ALA A 16 16.48 2.53 3.42
CA ALA A 16 17.46 3.42 4.05
C ALA A 16 17.29 3.52 5.58
N SER A 17 16.18 3.01 6.14
CA SER A 17 15.91 3.02 7.58
C SER A 17 16.89 2.11 8.32
N GLY A 18 17.51 2.64 9.38
CA GLY A 18 18.53 1.93 10.15
C GLY A 18 18.06 1.45 11.53
N ASP A 19 16.95 1.99 12.04
CA ASP A 19 16.40 1.64 13.35
C ASP A 19 14.90 1.33 13.31
N VAL A 20 14.41 0.68 14.38
CA VAL A 20 13.00 0.25 14.49
C VAL A 20 12.02 1.43 14.38
N PRO A 21 12.20 2.57 15.08
CA PRO A 21 11.32 3.73 14.93
C PRO A 21 11.22 4.26 13.49
N GLN A 22 12.34 4.32 12.75
CA GLN A 22 12.37 4.72 11.35
C GLN A 22 11.60 3.73 10.48
N ILE A 23 11.85 2.41 10.66
CA ILE A 23 11.14 1.38 9.92
C ILE A 23 9.63 1.48 10.17
N LEU A 24 9.18 1.57 11.43
CA LEU A 24 7.76 1.70 11.77
C LEU A 24 7.12 2.98 11.19
N GLY A 25 7.88 4.08 11.12
CA GLY A 25 7.44 5.30 10.44
C GLY A 25 7.25 5.12 8.94
N GLU A 26 8.15 4.38 8.29
CA GLU A 26 8.06 4.06 6.87
C GLU A 26 6.95 3.05 6.55
N VAL A 27 6.72 2.06 7.41
CA VAL A 27 5.56 1.16 7.33
C VAL A 27 4.26 1.96 7.42
N TRP A 28 4.16 2.87 8.39
CA TRP A 28 2.98 3.74 8.52
C TRP A 28 2.76 4.59 7.26
N GLN A 29 3.82 5.18 6.69
CA GLN A 29 3.73 5.95 5.44
C GLN A 29 3.26 5.08 4.27
N ALA A 30 3.76 3.85 4.16
CA ALA A 30 3.37 2.91 3.11
C ALA A 30 1.89 2.53 3.21
N GLN A 31 1.40 2.24 4.42
CA GLN A 31 -0.02 1.95 4.64
C GLN A 31 -0.90 3.17 4.38
N ALA A 32 -0.50 4.37 4.80
CA ALA A 32 -1.25 5.59 4.50
C ALA A 32 -1.30 5.86 2.99
N LEU A 33 -0.22 5.57 2.25
CA LEU A 33 -0.18 5.66 0.79
C LEU A 33 -1.09 4.61 0.15
N ALA A 34 -1.07 3.36 0.62
CA ALA A 34 -1.97 2.31 0.15
C ALA A 34 -3.45 2.69 0.34
N GLN A 35 -3.79 3.24 1.49
CA GLN A 35 -5.13 3.76 1.79
C GLN A 35 -5.54 4.86 0.80
N ALA A 36 -4.65 5.82 0.52
CA ALA A 36 -4.93 6.91 -0.40
C ALA A 36 -5.10 6.42 -1.86
N ILE A 37 -4.31 5.42 -2.29
CA ILE A 37 -4.46 4.79 -3.61
C ILE A 37 -5.81 4.08 -3.69
N GLY A 38 -6.17 3.26 -2.68
CA GLY A 38 -7.46 2.59 -2.61
C GLY A 38 -8.63 3.57 -2.71
N SER A 39 -8.59 4.67 -1.94
CA SER A 39 -9.64 5.70 -1.96
C SER A 39 -9.79 6.34 -3.35
N ARG A 40 -8.66 6.65 -4.00
CA ARG A 40 -8.69 7.21 -5.36
C ARG A 40 -9.20 6.22 -6.41
N LEU A 41 -8.84 4.93 -6.30
CA LEU A 41 -9.35 3.88 -7.18
C LEU A 41 -10.86 3.68 -6.98
N ALA A 42 -11.36 3.76 -5.75
CA ALA A 42 -12.79 3.65 -5.48
C ALA A 42 -13.60 4.80 -6.11
N VAL A 43 -13.04 6.01 -6.12
CA VAL A 43 -13.71 7.19 -6.71
C VAL A 43 -13.56 7.25 -8.22
N SER A 44 -12.33 7.13 -8.72
CA SER A 44 -11.97 7.46 -10.12
C SER A 44 -11.49 6.26 -10.95
N GLY A 45 -11.32 5.08 -10.34
CA GLY A 45 -10.89 3.87 -11.03
C GLY A 45 -12.02 3.17 -11.79
N PRO A 46 -11.69 2.07 -12.50
CA PRO A 46 -12.68 1.23 -13.17
C PRO A 46 -13.73 0.71 -12.16
N PRO A 47 -15.02 0.69 -12.54
CA PRO A 47 -16.10 0.36 -11.61
C PRO A 47 -15.98 -1.06 -11.04
N GLU A 48 -15.38 -2.00 -11.78
CA GLU A 48 -15.16 -3.38 -11.37
C GLU A 48 -14.18 -3.50 -10.19
N LEU A 49 -13.33 -2.49 -10.00
CA LEU A 49 -12.35 -2.46 -8.90
C LEU A 49 -12.90 -1.84 -7.62
N ARG A 50 -14.05 -1.16 -7.68
CA ARG A 50 -14.53 -0.30 -6.59
C ARG A 50 -14.68 -1.03 -5.25
N GLY A 51 -15.19 -2.26 -5.27
CA GLY A 51 -15.32 -3.07 -4.05
C GLY A 51 -13.98 -3.35 -3.38
N GLU A 52 -13.01 -3.86 -4.15
CA GLU A 52 -11.67 -4.16 -3.62
C GLU A 52 -10.89 -2.89 -3.25
N ALA A 53 -11.11 -1.79 -3.96
CA ALA A 53 -10.49 -0.51 -3.67
C ALA A 53 -10.98 0.09 -2.34
N LEU A 54 -12.27 -0.08 -2.02
CA LEU A 54 -12.82 0.26 -0.70
C LEU A 54 -12.22 -0.66 0.38
N GLY A 55 -12.18 -1.97 0.14
CA GLY A 55 -11.54 -2.94 1.03
C GLY A 55 -10.08 -2.58 1.32
N LEU A 56 -9.30 -2.24 0.30
CA LEU A 56 -7.91 -1.78 0.43
C LEU A 56 -7.83 -0.51 1.30
N THR A 57 -8.76 0.43 1.12
CA THR A 57 -8.80 1.66 1.92
C THR A 57 -9.00 1.37 3.41
N GLU A 58 -9.92 0.47 3.73
CA GLU A 58 -10.23 0.09 5.11
C GLU A 58 -9.09 -0.68 5.77
N LEU A 59 -8.54 -1.68 5.07
CA LEU A 59 -7.45 -2.53 5.55
C LEU A 59 -6.16 -1.75 5.78
N ALA A 60 -5.76 -0.93 4.81
CA ALA A 60 -4.60 -0.07 4.96
C ALA A 60 -4.79 0.98 6.07
N GLY A 61 -6.04 1.46 6.25
CA GLY A 61 -6.41 2.34 7.37
C GLY A 61 -6.27 1.67 8.74
N ARG A 62 -6.64 0.39 8.85
CA ARG A 62 -6.43 -0.42 10.07
C ARG A 62 -4.95 -0.50 10.42
N GLY A 63 -4.10 -0.78 9.43
CA GLY A 63 -2.64 -0.77 9.59
C GLY A 63 -2.08 0.55 10.13
N CYS A 64 -2.58 1.67 9.61
CA CYS A 64 -2.22 3.00 10.12
C CYS A 64 -2.69 3.24 11.56
N GLY A 65 -3.79 2.60 11.99
CA GLY A 65 -4.39 2.76 13.30
C GLY A 65 -3.68 1.98 14.41
N VAL A 66 -3.07 0.83 14.08
CA VAL A 66 -2.31 0.02 15.04
C VAL A 66 -0.91 0.57 15.28
N LEU A 67 -0.33 1.26 14.30
CA LEU A 67 0.98 1.88 14.38
C LEU A 67 0.91 3.33 14.87
N ARG A 68 1.91 3.75 15.64
CA ARG A 68 2.02 5.15 16.06
C ARG A 68 2.30 6.04 14.85
N LYS A 69 1.39 6.98 14.59
CA LYS A 69 1.57 7.99 13.54
C LYS A 69 2.92 8.73 13.71
N PRO A 70 3.77 8.76 12.67
CA PRO A 70 5.02 9.50 12.70
C PRO A 70 4.74 11.02 12.78
N ARG A 71 5.63 11.75 13.46
CA ARG A 71 5.54 13.21 13.59
C ARG A 71 6.04 13.86 12.30
N LEU A 72 5.14 13.97 11.32
CA LEU A 72 5.40 14.54 10.01
C LEU A 72 4.48 15.72 9.76
N GLY A 73 5.00 16.76 9.10
CA GLY A 73 4.23 17.89 8.60
C GLY A 73 3.27 17.48 7.46
N PRO A 74 2.21 18.25 7.20
CA PRO A 74 1.22 17.93 6.17
C PRO A 74 1.80 17.72 4.75
N GLY A 75 2.91 18.38 4.42
CA GLY A 75 3.60 18.23 3.13
C GLY A 75 4.58 17.05 3.07
N GLU A 76 4.88 16.41 4.20
CA GLU A 76 5.80 15.28 4.29
C GLU A 76 5.07 13.93 4.17
N LEU A 77 3.74 13.94 4.33
CA LEU A 77 2.90 12.76 4.15
C LEU A 77 2.80 12.40 2.67
N ARG A 78 3.38 11.25 2.27
CA ARG A 78 3.33 10.77 0.88
C ARG A 78 1.89 10.56 0.40
N ALA A 79 1.02 10.09 1.28
CA ALA A 79 -0.41 9.97 1.02
C ALA A 79 -1.06 11.32 0.61
N ALA A 80 -0.64 12.44 1.22
CA ALA A 80 -1.16 13.76 0.90
C ALA A 80 -0.56 14.35 -0.40
N GLN A 81 0.60 13.85 -0.83
CA GLN A 81 1.24 14.24 -2.09
C GLN A 81 0.63 13.53 -3.33
N LEU A 82 -0.20 12.51 -3.11
CA LEU A 82 -0.84 11.73 -4.17
C LEU A 82 -1.92 12.55 -4.89
N THR A 83 -1.59 13.01 -6.09
CA THR A 83 -2.51 13.84 -6.92
C THR A 83 -3.03 13.10 -8.14
N GLU A 84 -2.42 11.98 -8.50
CA GLU A 84 -2.83 11.17 -9.65
C GLU A 84 -2.42 9.71 -9.41
N LEU A 85 -3.19 8.78 -9.98
CA LEU A 85 -2.84 7.35 -9.91
C LEU A 85 -1.87 6.95 -11.03
N GLY A 86 -1.96 7.58 -12.20
CA GLY A 86 -1.27 7.11 -13.40
C GLY A 86 -1.89 5.81 -13.92
N ASP A 87 -1.04 4.90 -14.41
CA ASP A 87 -1.45 3.56 -14.84
C ASP A 87 -1.84 2.69 -13.62
N ALA A 88 -3.09 2.24 -13.59
CA ALA A 88 -3.64 1.49 -12.46
C ALA A 88 -2.95 0.12 -12.28
N HIS A 89 -2.66 -0.59 -13.37
CA HIS A 89 -2.00 -1.89 -13.32
C HIS A 89 -0.58 -1.73 -12.74
N GLN A 90 0.20 -0.80 -13.27
CA GLN A 90 1.56 -0.52 -12.79
C GLN A 90 1.57 -0.05 -11.34
N ALA A 91 0.65 0.84 -10.95
CA ALA A 91 0.54 1.32 -9.57
C ALA A 91 0.23 0.16 -8.60
N LEU A 92 -0.72 -0.71 -8.96
CA LEU A 92 -1.10 -1.87 -8.15
C LEU A 92 0.02 -2.91 -8.05
N THR A 93 0.71 -3.24 -9.15
CA THR A 93 1.87 -4.16 -9.11
C THR A 93 2.99 -3.62 -8.20
N ARG A 94 3.26 -2.32 -8.26
CA ARG A 94 4.27 -1.68 -7.40
C ARG A 94 3.82 -1.66 -5.94
N LEU A 95 2.52 -1.47 -5.70
CA LEU A 95 1.94 -1.45 -4.37
C LEU A 95 2.01 -2.83 -3.70
N ASP A 96 1.70 -3.91 -4.41
CA ASP A 96 1.87 -5.29 -3.90
C ASP A 96 3.31 -5.54 -3.42
N GLY A 97 4.30 -5.13 -4.23
CA GLY A 97 5.71 -5.25 -3.84
C GLY A 97 6.07 -4.43 -2.60
N LEU A 98 5.58 -3.19 -2.47
CA LEU A 98 5.80 -2.37 -1.27
C LEU A 98 5.13 -2.99 -0.03
N LEU A 99 3.90 -3.49 -0.16
CA LEU A 99 3.19 -4.15 0.93
C LEU A 99 3.94 -5.42 1.40
N GLY A 100 4.50 -6.19 0.48
CA GLY A 100 5.35 -7.34 0.81
C GLY A 100 6.63 -6.93 1.57
N GLU A 101 7.30 -5.85 1.14
CA GLU A 101 8.50 -5.34 1.79
C GLU A 101 8.24 -4.87 3.23
N ILE A 102 7.14 -4.14 3.47
CA ILE A 102 6.80 -3.74 4.83
C ILE A 102 6.42 -4.93 5.71
N GLY A 103 5.77 -5.95 5.15
CA GLY A 103 5.47 -7.20 5.87
C GLY A 103 6.75 -7.89 6.34
N ILE A 104 7.74 -8.03 5.46
CA ILE A 104 9.05 -8.61 5.80
C ILE A 104 9.75 -7.78 6.89
N ALA A 105 9.73 -6.45 6.78
CA ALA A 105 10.34 -5.57 7.77
C ALA A 105 9.68 -5.72 9.15
N LEU A 106 8.34 -5.80 9.19
CA LEU A 106 7.58 -6.02 10.42
C LEU A 106 7.85 -7.39 11.05
N VAL A 107 8.01 -8.45 10.25
CA VAL A 107 8.42 -9.77 10.76
C VAL A 107 9.77 -9.68 11.46
N GLY A 108 10.74 -8.97 10.87
CA GLY A 108 12.04 -8.74 11.50
C GLY A 108 11.94 -8.04 12.84
N ILE A 109 11.07 -7.02 12.96
CA ILE A 109 10.83 -6.31 14.23
C ILE A 109 10.13 -7.22 15.24
N ALA A 110 9.09 -7.95 14.83
CA ALA A 110 8.35 -8.87 15.69
C ALA A 110 9.27 -9.95 16.29
N CYS A 111 10.16 -10.52 15.48
CA CYS A 111 11.14 -11.51 15.93
C CYS A 111 12.16 -10.96 16.92
N ALA A 112 12.44 -9.66 16.89
CA ALA A 112 13.37 -8.97 17.78
C ALA A 112 12.68 -8.22 18.94
N ALA A 113 11.36 -8.32 19.05
CA ALA A 113 10.60 -7.58 20.06
C ALA A 113 10.81 -8.21 21.46
N ASP A 114 11.28 -7.40 22.40
CA ASP A 114 11.45 -7.79 23.80
C ASP A 114 10.16 -7.64 24.63
N ASP A 115 9.13 -7.01 24.06
CA ASP A 115 7.84 -6.76 24.71
C ASP A 115 6.65 -7.24 23.86
N GLU A 116 5.63 -7.77 24.55
CA GLU A 116 4.43 -8.32 23.92
C GLU A 116 3.64 -7.26 23.13
N GLY A 117 3.71 -5.98 23.53
CA GLY A 117 2.99 -4.90 22.88
C GLY A 117 3.51 -4.63 21.47
N THR A 118 4.83 -4.50 21.33
CA THR A 118 5.50 -4.33 20.03
C THR A 118 5.28 -5.55 19.14
N TYR A 119 5.37 -6.76 19.70
CA TYR A 119 5.08 -8.00 18.96
C TYR A 119 3.66 -7.97 18.38
N TRP A 120 2.63 -7.72 19.21
CA TRP A 120 1.24 -7.72 18.75
C TRP A 120 0.96 -6.60 17.74
N GLN A 121 1.51 -5.40 17.95
CA GLN A 121 1.39 -4.31 16.98
C GLN A 121 1.97 -4.70 15.61
N CYS A 122 3.09 -5.42 15.58
CA CYS A 122 3.66 -5.92 14.33
C CYS A 122 2.76 -6.98 13.69
N MET A 123 2.23 -7.93 14.47
CA MET A 123 1.33 -8.97 13.94
C MET A 123 0.07 -8.39 13.29
N GLU A 124 -0.59 -7.42 13.94
CA GLU A 124 -1.77 -6.74 13.38
C GLU A 124 -1.42 -5.92 12.13
N ALA A 125 -0.24 -5.29 12.11
CA ALA A 125 0.21 -4.54 10.94
C ALA A 125 0.59 -5.46 9.77
N ILE A 126 1.14 -6.65 10.03
CA ILE A 126 1.43 -7.69 9.04
C ILE A 126 0.13 -8.21 8.43
N ASP A 127 -0.85 -8.55 9.26
CA ASP A 127 -2.16 -9.03 8.83
C ASP A 127 -2.84 -7.99 7.93
N ALA A 128 -2.89 -6.72 8.36
CA ALA A 128 -3.43 -5.63 7.55
C ALA A 128 -2.69 -5.45 6.22
N ALA A 129 -1.37 -5.65 6.19
CA ALA A 129 -0.59 -5.59 4.95
C ALA A 129 -0.90 -6.77 4.02
N ASP A 130 -1.04 -8.00 4.54
CA ASP A 130 -1.33 -9.18 3.74
C ASP A 130 -2.76 -9.17 3.19
N GLU A 131 -3.76 -8.83 4.01
CA GLU A 131 -5.14 -8.65 3.56
C GLU A 131 -5.22 -7.54 2.48
N SER A 132 -4.43 -6.46 2.62
CA SER A 132 -4.34 -5.41 1.61
C SER A 132 -3.74 -5.93 0.29
N ARG A 133 -2.76 -6.83 0.35
CA ARG A 133 -2.17 -7.45 -0.85
C ARG A 133 -3.18 -8.33 -1.56
N ASP A 134 -3.99 -9.09 -0.83
CA ASP A 134 -5.07 -9.87 -1.43
C ASP A 134 -6.03 -9.00 -2.25
N ARG A 135 -6.41 -7.82 -1.72
CA ARG A 135 -7.23 -6.84 -2.47
C ARG A 135 -6.53 -6.35 -3.72
N VAL A 136 -5.22 -6.07 -3.64
CA VAL A 136 -4.41 -5.63 -4.78
C VAL A 136 -4.32 -6.70 -5.86
N LEU A 137 -4.07 -7.95 -5.47
CA LEU A 137 -3.98 -9.08 -6.40
C LEU A 137 -5.31 -9.35 -7.10
N GLU A 138 -6.43 -9.26 -6.39
CA GLU A 138 -7.76 -9.38 -6.98
C GLU A 138 -8.05 -8.23 -7.97
N MET A 139 -7.65 -7.00 -7.66
CA MET A 139 -7.78 -5.88 -8.61
C MET A 139 -6.93 -6.08 -9.86
N LEU A 140 -5.70 -6.59 -9.73
CA LEU A 140 -4.83 -6.91 -10.86
C LEU A 140 -5.45 -7.99 -11.75
N ARG A 141 -6.04 -9.04 -11.15
CA ARG A 141 -6.76 -10.09 -11.88
C ARG A 141 -7.91 -9.49 -12.70
N ARG A 142 -8.76 -8.65 -12.08
CA ARG A 142 -9.89 -7.99 -12.77
C ARG A 142 -9.45 -7.07 -13.91
N LEU A 143 -8.31 -6.39 -13.75
CA LEU A 143 -7.75 -5.58 -14.84
C LEU A 143 -7.31 -6.45 -16.02
N ALA A 144 -6.65 -7.58 -15.76
CA ALA A 144 -6.23 -8.52 -16.79
C ALA A 144 -7.45 -9.14 -17.52
N ASP A 145 -8.49 -9.53 -16.79
CA ASP A 145 -9.73 -10.07 -17.36
C ASP A 145 -10.41 -9.04 -18.27
N ARG A 146 -10.40 -7.76 -17.87
CA ARG A 146 -10.95 -6.67 -18.69
C ARG A 146 -10.14 -6.45 -19.97
N GLU A 147 -8.81 -6.49 -19.89
CA GLU A 147 -7.95 -6.32 -21.06
C GLU A 147 -8.14 -7.45 -22.08
N ALA A 148 -8.30 -8.69 -21.60
CA ALA A 148 -8.58 -9.86 -22.45
C ALA A 148 -9.95 -9.81 -23.16
N LEU A 149 -10.91 -9.03 -22.63
CA LEU A 149 -12.24 -8.85 -23.22
C LEU A 149 -12.30 -7.70 -24.24
N LEU A 150 -11.26 -6.87 -24.36
CA LEU A 150 -11.18 -5.84 -25.40
C LEU A 150 -10.78 -6.51 -26.73
N PRO A 151 -11.64 -6.49 -27.77
CA PRO A 151 -11.25 -7.02 -29.08
C PRO A 151 -10.06 -6.24 -29.63
N GLU A 152 -9.09 -6.95 -30.22
CA GLU A 152 -7.95 -6.34 -30.93
C GLU A 152 -8.48 -5.28 -31.91
N PRO A 153 -7.89 -4.07 -31.97
CA PRO A 153 -8.26 -3.11 -32.99
C PRO A 153 -7.95 -3.74 -34.35
N GLU A 154 -8.98 -3.91 -35.17
CA GLU A 154 -8.81 -4.39 -36.53
C GLU A 154 -7.82 -3.47 -37.24
N ALA A 155 -6.64 -4.00 -37.52
CA ALA A 155 -5.64 -3.35 -38.35
C ALA A 155 -6.21 -3.27 -39.78
N GLY A 156 -6.82 -2.12 -40.08
CA GLY A 156 -7.22 -1.73 -41.43
C GLY A 156 -6.03 -1.32 -42.30
#